data_AF-A0A0D2L0C8-F1
#
_entry.id   AF-A0A0D2L0C8-F1
#
_cell.length_a   1.000
_cell.length_b   1.000
_cell.length_c   1.000
_cell.angle_alpha   90.00
_cell.angle_beta   90.00
_cell.angle_gamma   90.00
#
_symmetry.space_group_name_H-M   'P 1'
#
loop_
_entity.id
_entity.type
_entity.pdbx_description
1 polymer ?
#
loop_
_entity_poly.entity_id
_entity_poly.type
_entity_poly.pdbx_seq_one_letter_code
_entity_poly.pdbx_strand_id
1 'polypeptide(L)'
;MATFDFARMRPDQYNLYDAASAVDFQNMVEDLMNVVRTNAAAFEERDAELSTFLRLLLESEDAWQLAAQVVPEFRYPQDRDLGEEDTLLNHILRAVEDKRPRAPYNDPKVAAEKAVMRLMFRNLVEYIETHGKGVTRATPQELEEIEDMGHAQ
;
A
#
# COMPACT_ATOMS: atom_id res chain seq x y z
N MET A 1 23.51 -12.16 16.33
CA MET A 1 22.32 -11.32 16.11
C MET A 1 22.79 -10.10 15.33
N ALA A 2 22.13 -9.75 14.22
CA ALA A 2 22.49 -8.56 13.47
C ALA A 2 22.05 -7.33 14.27
N THR A 3 23.00 -6.52 14.71
CA THR A 3 22.74 -5.23 15.35
C THR A 3 22.60 -4.18 14.25
N PHE A 4 21.42 -3.57 14.15
CA PHE A 4 21.22 -2.43 13.26
C PHE A 4 21.91 -1.19 13.83
N ASP A 5 22.58 -0.42 12.97
CA ASP A 5 23.18 0.85 13.35
C ASP A 5 22.14 1.97 13.24
N PHE A 6 21.55 2.34 14.39
CA PHE A 6 20.55 3.40 14.48
C PHE A 6 21.07 4.79 14.08
N ALA A 7 22.39 5.00 14.04
CA ALA A 7 22.96 6.24 13.53
C ALA A 7 22.64 6.46 12.03
N ARG A 8 22.33 5.38 11.30
CA ARG A 8 21.92 5.41 9.88
C ARG A 8 20.50 5.96 9.67
N MET A 9 19.69 6.16 10.71
CA MET A 9 18.31 6.69 10.56
C MET A 9 18.24 8.21 10.52
N ARG A 10 19.39 8.88 10.55
CA ARG A 10 19.47 10.34 10.50
C ARG A 10 19.10 10.85 9.09
N PRO A 11 18.00 11.61 8.93
CA PRO A 11 17.50 12.01 7.61
C PRO A 11 18.49 12.85 6.78
N ASP A 12 19.34 13.62 7.46
CA ASP A 12 20.36 14.48 6.88
C ASP A 12 21.50 13.71 6.20
N GLN A 13 21.56 12.38 6.35
CA GLN A 13 22.58 11.55 5.73
C GLN A 13 22.27 11.16 4.29
N TYR A 14 21.01 11.27 3.84
CA TYR A 14 20.60 10.80 2.52
C TYR A 14 20.15 11.95 1.62
N ASN A 15 20.78 12.05 0.45
CA ASN A 15 20.29 12.86 -0.64
C ASN A 15 19.43 12.00 -1.58
N LEU A 16 18.11 12.03 -1.41
CA LEU A 16 17.18 11.19 -2.18
C LEU A 16 17.16 11.48 -3.69
N TYR A 17 17.72 12.62 -4.11
CA TYR A 17 17.86 13.00 -5.52
C TYR A 17 19.13 12.44 -6.18
N ASP A 18 20.04 11.85 -5.39
CA ASP A 18 21.20 11.12 -5.88
C ASP A 18 20.91 9.61 -5.89
N ALA A 19 21.22 8.94 -7.00
CA ALA A 19 20.88 7.53 -7.18
C ALA A 19 21.61 6.61 -6.18
N ALA A 20 22.89 6.88 -5.89
CA ALA A 20 23.65 6.06 -4.94
C ALA A 20 23.10 6.25 -3.52
N SER A 21 22.86 7.50 -3.13
CA SER A 21 22.30 7.79 -1.81
C SER A 21 20.86 7.30 -1.63
N ALA A 22 20.04 7.25 -2.69
CA ALA A 22 18.71 6.65 -2.65
C ALA A 22 18.76 5.13 -2.42
N VAL A 23 19.73 4.44 -3.04
CA VAL A 23 19.98 3.02 -2.79
C VAL A 23 20.43 2.78 -1.35
N ASP A 24 21.32 3.62 -0.81
CA ASP A 24 21.76 3.49 0.58
C ASP A 24 20.61 3.71 1.57
N PHE A 25 19.69 4.64 1.27
CA PHE A 25 18.46 4.82 2.01
C PHE A 25 17.58 3.57 1.97
N GLN A 26 17.36 3.00 0.78
CA GLN A 26 16.57 1.78 0.62
C GLN A 26 17.17 0.59 1.39
N ASN A 27 18.49 0.40 1.33
CA ASN A 27 19.18 -0.62 2.11
C ASN A 27 19.00 -0.41 3.62
N MET A 28 19.07 0.84 4.09
CA MET A 28 18.83 1.17 5.50
C MET A 28 17.39 0.83 5.92
N VAL A 29 16.40 1.17 5.11
CA VAL A 29 14.98 0.86 5.37
C VAL A 29 14.77 -0.65 5.43
N GLU A 30 15.34 -1.40 4.49
CA GLU A 30 15.22 -2.86 4.44
C GLU A 30 15.84 -3.51 5.69
N ASP A 31 17.05 -3.11 6.06
CA ASP A 31 17.74 -3.56 7.26
C ASP A 31 16.92 -3.26 8.53
N LEU A 32 16.39 -2.03 8.64
CA LEU A 32 15.58 -1.60 9.77
C LEU A 32 14.33 -2.47 9.91
N MET A 33 13.58 -2.63 8.82
CA MET A 33 12.34 -3.41 8.83
C MET A 33 12.61 -4.90 9.08
N ASN A 34 13.76 -5.43 8.67
CA ASN A 34 14.17 -6.77 9.03
C ASN A 34 14.38 -6.93 10.54
N VAL A 35 14.98 -5.94 11.21
CA VAL A 35 15.10 -5.95 12.68
C VAL A 35 13.74 -5.78 13.35
N VAL A 36 12.86 -4.90 12.84
CA VAL A 36 11.47 -4.77 13.34
C VAL A 36 10.74 -6.10 13.29
N ARG A 37 10.86 -6.88 12.21
CA ARG A 37 10.21 -8.19 12.04
C ARG A 37 10.77 -9.28 12.96
N THR A 38 12.06 -9.23 13.28
CA THR A 38 12.77 -10.35 13.89
C THR A 38 13.19 -10.13 15.35
N ASN A 39 13.27 -8.87 15.79
CA ASN A 39 13.81 -8.51 17.10
C ASN A 39 13.21 -7.19 17.62
N ALA A 40 11.93 -7.20 17.98
CA ALA A 40 11.24 -6.04 18.53
C ALA A 40 11.90 -5.50 19.82
N ALA A 41 12.53 -6.35 20.62
CA ALA A 41 13.25 -5.95 21.84
C ALA A 41 14.41 -4.98 21.58
N ALA A 42 14.93 -4.90 20.34
CA ALA A 42 15.94 -3.92 19.97
C ALA A 42 15.46 -2.45 20.04
N PHE A 43 14.14 -2.24 20.19
CA PHE A 43 13.50 -0.93 20.14
C PHE A 43 12.93 -0.44 21.47
N GLU A 44 13.06 -1.20 22.58
CA GLU A 44 12.46 -0.87 23.90
C GLU A 44 12.85 0.52 24.45
N GLU A 45 13.96 1.10 23.98
CA GLU A 45 14.42 2.45 24.37
C GLU A 45 14.73 3.34 23.14
N ARG A 46 14.18 3.02 21.97
CA ARG A 46 14.52 3.68 20.68
C ARG A 46 13.34 4.40 20.01
N ASP A 47 12.38 4.84 20.82
CA ASP A 47 11.18 5.53 20.35
C ASP A 47 11.50 6.82 19.59
N ALA A 48 12.53 7.55 20.00
CA ALA A 48 12.92 8.81 19.37
C ALA A 48 13.45 8.58 17.95
N GLU A 49 14.26 7.55 17.76
CA GLU A 49 14.85 7.23 16.46
C GLU A 49 13.79 6.64 15.51
N LEU A 50 12.90 5.78 16.00
CA LEU A 50 11.72 5.32 15.24
C LEU A 50 10.80 6.49 14.86
N SER A 51 10.53 7.42 15.79
CA SER A 51 9.70 8.59 15.52
C SER A 51 10.32 9.48 14.43
N THR A 52 11.64 9.62 14.42
CA THR A 52 12.36 10.37 13.38
C THR A 52 12.21 9.71 12.02
N PHE A 53 12.34 8.39 11.97
CA PHE A 53 12.14 7.61 10.75
C PHE A 53 10.69 7.73 10.23
N LEU A 54 9.69 7.56 11.10
CA LEU A 54 8.28 7.70 10.73
C LEU A 54 7.96 9.10 10.22
N ARG A 55 8.49 10.14 10.90
CA ARG A 55 8.33 11.53 10.45
C ARG A 55 8.85 11.72 9.04
N LEU A 56 10.04 11.19 8.72
CA LEU A 56 10.61 11.25 7.38
C LEU A 56 9.68 10.63 6.32
N LEU A 57 9.11 9.46 6.60
CA LEU A 57 8.16 8.80 5.70
C LEU A 57 6.86 9.59 5.52
N LEU A 58 6.36 10.23 6.58
CA LEU A 58 5.12 11.00 6.53
C LEU A 58 5.30 12.34 5.80
N GLU A 59 6.42 13.02 6.03
CA GLU A 59 6.69 14.37 5.49
C GLU A 59 7.25 14.37 4.06
N SER A 60 7.92 13.29 3.62
CA SER A 60 8.53 13.20 2.29
C SER A 60 7.86 12.12 1.43
N GLU A 61 7.26 12.55 0.32
CA GLU A 61 6.68 11.62 -0.65
C GLU A 61 7.74 10.74 -1.34
N ASP A 62 8.90 11.32 -1.66
CA ASP A 62 10.01 10.57 -2.27
C ASP A 62 10.54 9.48 -1.33
N ALA A 63 10.70 9.80 -0.04
CA ALA A 63 11.12 8.82 0.97
C ALA A 63 10.10 7.69 1.10
N TRP A 64 8.80 8.00 1.08
CA TRP A 64 7.73 7.01 1.09
C TRP A 64 7.79 6.09 -0.14
N GLN A 65 7.89 6.65 -1.35
CA GLN A 65 7.95 5.86 -2.59
C GLN A 65 9.15 4.92 -2.61
N LEU A 66 10.33 5.39 -2.16
CA LEU A 66 11.53 4.57 -2.07
C LEU A 66 11.39 3.46 -1.01
N ALA A 67 10.84 3.78 0.16
CA ALA A 67 10.64 2.81 1.23
C ALA A 67 9.60 1.74 0.84
N ALA A 68 8.49 2.14 0.22
CA ALA A 68 7.47 1.23 -0.28
C ALA A 68 7.97 0.30 -1.41
N GLN A 69 9.15 0.55 -2.00
CA GLN A 69 9.79 -0.38 -2.93
C GLN A 69 10.43 -1.59 -2.25
N VAL A 70 10.97 -1.40 -1.05
CA VAL A 70 11.73 -2.42 -0.32
C VAL A 70 10.97 -2.98 0.88
N VAL A 71 9.86 -2.36 1.29
CA VAL A 71 8.96 -2.83 2.35
C VAL A 71 7.63 -3.24 1.73
N PRO A 72 7.42 -4.52 1.43
CA PRO A 72 6.18 -5.01 0.81
C PRO A 72 4.92 -4.64 1.59
N GLU A 73 5.00 -4.60 2.92
CA GLU A 73 3.89 -4.34 3.82
C GLU A 73 3.31 -2.93 3.67
N PHE A 74 4.11 -1.95 3.25
CA PHE A 74 3.65 -0.59 2.99
C PHE A 74 2.67 -0.50 1.81
N ARG A 75 2.64 -1.53 0.95
CA ARG A 75 1.69 -1.64 -0.16
C ARG A 75 0.38 -2.32 0.24
N TYR A 76 0.26 -2.81 1.47
CA TYR A 76 -0.97 -3.44 1.92
C TYR A 76 -2.03 -2.41 2.30
N PRO A 77 -3.32 -2.68 2.03
CA PRO A 77 -4.37 -1.73 2.36
C PRO A 77 -4.51 -1.49 3.86
N GLN A 78 -5.07 -0.33 4.23
CA GLN A 78 -5.17 0.16 5.62
C GLN A 78 -5.86 -0.79 6.60
N ASP A 79 -6.77 -1.64 6.13
CA ASP A 79 -7.58 -2.57 6.95
C ASP A 79 -6.84 -3.83 7.42
N ARG A 80 -5.55 -3.96 7.06
CA ARG A 80 -4.78 -5.18 7.28
C ARG A 80 -3.68 -4.99 8.31
N ASP A 81 -3.90 -5.56 9.49
CA ASP A 81 -2.83 -5.97 10.40
C ASP A 81 -2.22 -7.31 9.93
N LEU A 82 -0.96 -7.51 10.24
CA LEU A 82 -0.22 -8.73 9.91
C LEU A 82 0.00 -9.56 11.16
N GLY A 83 -0.68 -10.71 11.25
CA GLY A 83 -0.50 -11.65 12.36
C GLY A 83 -1.12 -11.17 13.67
N GLU A 84 -0.33 -11.15 14.75
CA GLU A 84 -0.77 -10.73 16.08
C GLU A 84 -1.00 -9.20 16.14
N GLU A 85 -2.08 -8.76 16.77
CA GLU A 85 -2.51 -7.35 16.77
C GLU A 85 -1.53 -6.36 17.43
N ASP A 86 -0.59 -6.85 18.26
CA ASP A 86 0.30 -6.02 19.09
C ASP A 86 1.79 -6.17 18.75
N THR A 87 2.09 -6.29 17.45
CA THR A 87 3.49 -6.31 16.98
C THR A 87 3.98 -4.89 16.66
N LEU A 88 5.29 -4.64 16.86
CA LEU A 88 5.92 -3.37 16.48
C LEU A 88 5.72 -3.04 14.99
N LEU A 89 5.69 -4.07 14.13
CA LEU A 89 5.38 -3.93 12.71
C LEU A 89 3.97 -3.35 12.51
N ASN A 90 2.95 -3.87 13.19
CA ASN A 90 1.59 -3.35 13.09
C ASN A 90 1.49 -1.93 13.65
N HIS A 91 2.21 -1.60 14.72
CA HIS A 91 2.29 -0.22 15.22
C HIS A 91 2.87 0.74 14.17
N ILE A 92 3.95 0.35 13.49
CA ILE A 92 4.52 1.14 12.38
C ILE A 92 3.52 1.27 11.24
N LEU A 93 2.86 0.17 10.84
CA LEU A 93 1.89 0.15 9.74
C LEU A 93 0.64 1.00 10.02
N ARG A 94 0.22 1.11 11.29
CA ARG A 94 -0.85 2.01 11.74
C ARG A 94 -0.37 3.46 11.78
N ALA A 95 0.88 3.72 12.19
CA ALA A 95 1.44 5.07 12.19
C ALA A 95 1.58 5.67 10.78
N VAL A 96 1.76 4.84 9.75
CA VAL A 96 1.81 5.25 8.34
C VAL A 96 0.51 4.97 7.58
N GLU A 97 -0.61 4.76 8.27
CA GLU A 97 -1.89 4.39 7.66
C GLU A 97 -2.30 5.34 6.53
N ASP A 98 -2.18 6.64 6.72
CA ASP A 98 -2.56 7.66 5.73
C ASP A 98 -1.76 7.60 4.42
N LYS A 99 -0.56 7.01 4.46
CA LYS A 99 0.30 6.80 3.29
C LYS A 99 -0.01 5.48 2.56
N ARG A 100 -0.63 4.52 3.24
CA ARG A 100 -0.96 3.21 2.69
C ARG A 100 -2.16 3.29 1.74
N PRO A 101 -2.28 2.36 0.78
CA PRO A 101 -3.46 2.28 -0.08
C PRO A 101 -4.74 2.17 0.77
N ARG A 102 -5.75 2.98 0.44
CA ARG A 102 -7.04 2.90 1.14
C ARG A 102 -7.61 1.50 0.99
N ALA A 103 -8.13 0.97 2.09
CA ALA A 103 -8.93 -0.25 2.04
C ALA A 103 -10.08 -0.03 1.03
N PRO A 104 -10.31 -0.96 0.09
CA PRO A 104 -11.47 -0.85 -0.77
C PRO A 104 -12.71 -0.84 0.14
N TYR A 105 -13.50 0.23 0.04
CA TYR A 105 -14.74 0.39 0.78
C TYR A 105 -15.69 -0.74 0.35
N ASN A 106 -15.74 -1.84 1.12
CA ASN A 106 -16.72 -2.91 0.94
C ASN A 106 -18.06 -2.44 1.52
N ASP A 107 -18.62 -1.36 0.96
CA ASP A 107 -20.03 -1.04 1.14
C ASP A 107 -20.83 -1.82 0.07
N PRO A 108 -21.71 -2.75 0.46
CA PRO A 108 -22.54 -3.50 -0.47
C PRO A 108 -23.34 -2.62 -1.43
N LYS A 109 -23.70 -1.40 -1.02
CA LYS A 109 -24.40 -0.43 -1.89
C LYS A 109 -23.48 0.14 -2.97
N VAL A 110 -22.23 0.43 -2.64
CA VAL A 110 -21.24 0.93 -3.61
C VAL A 110 -20.86 -0.17 -4.60
N ALA A 111 -20.82 -1.44 -4.18
CA ALA A 111 -20.63 -2.57 -5.08
C ALA A 111 -21.79 -2.71 -6.08
N ALA A 112 -23.04 -2.53 -5.62
CA ALA A 112 -24.23 -2.52 -6.47
C ALA A 112 -24.24 -1.30 -7.42
N GLU A 113 -23.93 -0.10 -6.93
CA GLU A 113 -23.80 1.10 -7.76
C GLU A 113 -22.67 0.99 -8.78
N LYS A 114 -21.55 0.37 -8.42
CA LYS A 114 -20.43 0.09 -9.33
C LYS A 114 -20.81 -0.94 -10.39
N ALA A 115 -21.62 -1.95 -10.05
CA ALA A 115 -22.17 -2.90 -11.02
C ALA A 115 -23.15 -2.20 -11.98
N VAL A 116 -24.04 -1.34 -11.47
CA VAL A 116 -24.97 -0.54 -12.28
C VAL A 116 -24.21 0.46 -13.17
N MET A 117 -23.19 1.14 -12.66
CA MET A 117 -22.35 2.05 -13.44
C MET A 117 -21.51 1.31 -14.48
N ARG A 118 -21.02 0.10 -14.18
CA ARG A 118 -20.36 -0.77 -15.17
C ARG A 118 -21.32 -1.22 -16.26
N LEU A 119 -22.59 -1.43 -15.94
CA LEU A 119 -23.62 -1.74 -16.93
C LEU A 119 -23.94 -0.52 -17.82
N MET A 120 -24.12 0.66 -17.20
CA MET A 120 -24.52 1.90 -17.88
C MET A 120 -23.38 2.56 -18.67
N PHE A 121 -22.14 2.45 -18.19
CA PHE A 121 -20.96 3.12 -18.76
C PHE A 121 -19.84 2.14 -19.09
N ARG A 122 -20.19 0.90 -19.45
CA ARG A 122 -19.26 -0.20 -19.77
C ARG A 122 -18.07 0.25 -20.60
N ASN A 123 -18.33 0.95 -21.70
CA ASN A 123 -17.30 1.40 -22.63
C ASN A 123 -16.35 2.43 -22.01
N LEU A 124 -16.84 3.31 -21.12
CA LEU A 124 -16.03 4.32 -20.45
C LEU A 124 -15.17 3.69 -19.34
N VAL A 125 -15.73 2.77 -18.58
CA VAL A 125 -15.02 2.05 -17.52
C VAL A 125 -13.99 1.10 -18.12
N GLU A 126 -14.34 0.33 -19.15
CA GLU A 126 -13.38 -0.49 -19.92
C GLU A 126 -12.30 0.38 -20.56
N TYR A 127 -12.62 1.56 -21.06
CA TYR A 127 -11.62 2.49 -21.61
C TYR A 127 -10.63 2.98 -20.53
N ILE A 128 -11.11 3.34 -19.34
CA ILE A 128 -10.26 3.77 -18.22
C ILE A 128 -9.41 2.61 -17.70
N GLU A 129 -10.01 1.44 -17.47
CA GLU A 129 -9.32 0.26 -16.93
C GLU A 129 -8.29 -0.29 -17.94
N THR A 130 -8.60 -0.27 -19.25
CA THR A 130 -7.69 -0.75 -20.30
C THR A 130 -6.77 0.34 -20.87
N HIS A 131 -6.83 1.57 -20.34
CA HIS A 131 -6.11 2.74 -20.86
C HIS A 131 -6.29 2.91 -22.38
N GLY A 132 -7.51 2.67 -22.88
CA GLY A 132 -7.85 2.80 -24.30
C GLY A 132 -7.39 1.66 -25.21
N LYS A 133 -6.99 0.50 -24.66
CA LYS A 133 -6.57 -0.66 -25.48
C LYS A 133 -7.70 -1.61 -25.90
N GLY A 134 -8.94 -1.35 -25.46
CA GLY A 134 -10.19 -1.90 -26.02
C GLY A 134 -10.19 -3.40 -26.33
N VAL A 135 -10.66 -4.23 -25.39
CA VAL A 135 -10.96 -5.65 -25.69
C VAL A 135 -12.43 -5.79 -26.05
N THR A 136 -12.69 -6.49 -27.15
CA THR A 136 -13.97 -6.49 -27.86
C THR A 136 -14.91 -7.60 -27.36
N ARG A 137 -16.15 -7.18 -27.07
CA ARG A 137 -17.43 -7.93 -26.97
C ARG A 137 -17.74 -8.70 -25.69
N ALA A 138 -18.99 -8.50 -25.24
CA ALA A 138 -19.69 -9.32 -24.25
C ALA A 138 -19.66 -10.80 -24.66
N THR A 139 -19.42 -11.68 -23.70
CA THR A 139 -19.51 -13.12 -23.93
C THR A 139 -20.99 -13.51 -24.09
N PRO A 140 -21.33 -14.57 -24.86
CA PRO A 140 -22.71 -14.99 -25.06
C PRO A 140 -23.50 -15.25 -23.75
N GLN A 141 -22.80 -15.64 -22.69
CA GLN A 141 -23.37 -15.85 -21.35
C GLN A 141 -23.85 -14.54 -20.70
N GLU A 142 -23.17 -13.41 -20.94
CA GLU A 142 -23.62 -12.09 -20.46
C GLU A 142 -24.88 -11.59 -21.19
N LEU A 143 -25.21 -12.14 -22.37
CA LEU A 143 -26.41 -11.78 -23.11
C LEU A 143 -27.64 -12.58 -22.66
N GLU A 144 -27.49 -13.85 -22.28
CA GLU A 144 -28.58 -14.68 -21.75
C GLU A 144 -29.10 -14.17 -20.40
N GLU A 145 -28.20 -13.73 -19.50
CA GLU A 145 -28.61 -13.18 -18.19
C GLU A 145 -29.43 -11.88 -18.29
N ILE A 146 -29.28 -11.13 -19.39
CA ILE A 146 -30.03 -9.89 -19.63
C ILE A 146 -31.44 -10.17 -20.18
N GLU A 147 -31.60 -11.21 -21.01
CA GLU A 147 -32.92 -11.61 -21.54
C GLU A 147 -33.82 -12.20 -20.44
N ASP A 148 -33.25 -12.99 -19.53
CA ASP A 148 -34.00 -13.56 -18.39
C ASP A 148 -34.47 -12.48 -17.40
N MET A 149 -33.73 -11.38 -17.26
CA MET A 149 -34.15 -10.22 -16.46
C MET A 149 -35.25 -9.36 -17.11
N GLY A 150 -35.47 -9.49 -18.42
CA GLY A 150 -36.48 -8.73 -19.17
C GLY A 150 -37.89 -9.33 -19.18
N HIS A 151 -38.05 -10.58 -18.73
CA HIS A 151 -39.33 -11.32 -18.78
C HIS A 151 -40.02 -11.51 -17.41
N ALA A 152 -39.52 -10.89 -16.35
CA ALA A 152 -40.16 -10.88 -15.03
C ALA A 152 -41.15 -9.70 -14.84
N GLN A 153 -42.02 -9.46 -15.82
CA GLN A 153 -43.20 -8.58 -15.71
C GLN A 153 -44.49 -9.32 -16.07
#